data_AF-A0A0G0UVI5-F1
#
_entry.id   AF-A0A0G0UVI5-F1
#
_cell.length_a   1.000
_cell.length_b   1.000
_cell.length_c   1.000
_cell.angle_alpha   90.00
_cell.angle_beta   90.00
_cell.angle_gamma   90.00
#
_symmetry.space_group_name_H-M   'P 1'
#
loop_
_entity.id
_entity.type
_entity.pdbx_description
1 polymer ?
#
loop_
_entity_poly.entity_id
_entity_poly.type
_entity_poly.pdbx_seq_one_letter_code
_entity_poly.pdbx_strand_id
1 'polypeptide(L)'
;MKIDLTKKQYECLIKALEVADSVYGILGDSMPEDYKKQSDQIDDLRKYLLGFASEFSAEYMIEKFHGEIIMSDELSESLQEVMNDYDNETFWHDLWYI
;
A
#
# COMPACT_ATOMS: atom_id res chain seq x y z
N MET A 1 17.45 -17.86 -8.15
CA MET A 1 17.83 -16.44 -8.27
C MET A 1 17.33 -15.74 -7.02
N LYS A 2 18.19 -15.02 -6.29
CA LYS A 2 17.76 -14.12 -5.21
C LYS A 2 17.69 -12.72 -5.81
N ILE A 3 16.61 -12.00 -5.59
CA ILE A 3 16.46 -10.60 -6.01
C ILE A 3 17.02 -9.75 -4.86
N ASP A 4 18.10 -9.02 -5.11
CA ASP A 4 18.60 -8.01 -4.17
C ASP A 4 17.97 -6.67 -4.49
N LEU A 5 17.25 -6.10 -3.53
CA LEU A 5 16.66 -4.77 -3.64
C LEU A 5 17.60 -3.75 -3.01
N THR A 6 17.62 -2.54 -3.57
CA THR A 6 18.13 -1.36 -2.85
C THR A 6 17.06 -0.84 -1.90
N LYS A 7 17.45 -0.03 -0.89
CA LYS A 7 16.51 0.68 -0.01
C LYS A 7 15.39 1.38 -0.79
N LYS A 8 15.74 2.15 -1.82
CA LYS A 8 14.76 2.87 -2.66
C LYS A 8 13.79 1.93 -3.39
N GLN A 9 14.26 0.78 -3.86
CA GLN A 9 13.40 -0.20 -4.54
C GLN A 9 12.48 -0.90 -3.54
N TYR A 10 12.96 -1.20 -2.35
CA TYR A 10 12.15 -1.72 -1.25
C TYR A 10 11.05 -0.71 -0.86
N GLU A 11 11.42 0.55 -0.61
CA GLU A 11 10.46 1.61 -0.26
C GLU A 11 9.41 1.80 -1.36
N CYS A 12 9.84 1.79 -2.62
CA CYS A 12 8.93 1.88 -3.76
C CYS A 12 7.98 0.67 -3.86
N LEU A 13 8.49 -0.53 -3.57
CA LEU A 13 7.70 -1.76 -3.60
C LEU A 13 6.62 -1.75 -2.51
N ILE A 14 6.98 -1.36 -1.28
CA ILE A 14 6.02 -1.22 -0.17
C ILE A 14 4.91 -0.25 -0.59
N LYS A 15 5.25 0.96 -1.04
CA LYS A 15 4.26 1.96 -1.49
C LYS A 15 3.36 1.45 -2.62
N ALA A 16 3.91 0.71 -3.58
CA ALA A 16 3.12 0.13 -4.67
C ALA A 16 2.12 -0.93 -4.16
N LEU A 17 2.52 -1.73 -3.16
CA LEU A 17 1.63 -2.70 -2.52
C LEU A 17 0.53 -2.00 -1.71
N GLU A 18 0.84 -0.91 -1.01
CA GLU A 18 -0.17 -0.13 -0.28
C GLU A 18 -1.29 0.41 -1.18
N VAL A 19 -0.90 0.98 -2.33
CA VAL A 19 -1.87 1.47 -3.33
C VAL A 19 -2.69 0.31 -3.88
N ALA A 20 -2.05 -0.81 -4.21
CA ALA A 20 -2.75 -1.97 -4.73
C ALA A 20 -3.73 -2.55 -3.70
N ASP A 21 -3.31 -2.73 -2.44
CA ASP A 21 -4.17 -3.22 -1.36
C ASP A 21 -5.37 -2.29 -1.14
N SER A 22 -5.15 -0.98 -1.14
CA SER A 22 -6.22 0.02 -1.01
C SER A 22 -7.25 -0.11 -2.13
N VAL A 23 -6.81 -0.18 -3.38
CA VAL A 23 -7.70 -0.33 -4.54
C VAL A 23 -8.45 -1.66 -4.50
N TYR A 24 -7.75 -2.78 -4.26
CA TYR A 24 -8.37 -4.10 -4.20
C TYR A 24 -9.30 -4.27 -2.98
N GLY A 25 -9.00 -3.60 -1.87
CA GLY A 25 -9.84 -3.55 -0.68
C GLY A 25 -11.16 -2.84 -0.97
N ILE A 26 -11.09 -1.62 -1.53
CA ILE A 26 -12.28 -0.85 -1.94
C ILE A 26 -13.14 -1.64 -2.94
N LEU A 27 -12.51 -2.25 -3.94
CA LEU A 27 -13.21 -3.08 -4.91
C LEU A 27 -13.79 -4.33 -4.25
N GLY A 28 -13.05 -5.01 -3.37
CA GLY A 28 -13.47 -6.21 -2.67
C GLY A 28 -14.71 -6.01 -1.80
N ASP A 29 -14.94 -4.80 -1.29
CA ASP A 29 -16.15 -4.47 -0.52
C ASP A 29 -17.41 -4.32 -1.39
N SER A 30 -17.25 -4.02 -2.68
CA SER A 30 -18.37 -3.65 -3.58
C SER A 30 -18.55 -4.58 -4.79
N MET A 31 -17.55 -5.40 -5.11
CA MET A 31 -17.44 -6.21 -6.33
C MET A 31 -17.22 -7.71 -5.97
N PRO A 32 -17.15 -8.63 -6.95
CA PRO A 32 -17.03 -10.07 -6.70
C PRO A 32 -15.84 -10.49 -5.81
N GLU A 33 -15.97 -11.68 -5.23
CA GLU A 33 -15.05 -12.28 -4.23
C GLU A 33 -13.58 -12.35 -4.68
N ASP A 34 -13.32 -12.35 -5.99
CA ASP A 34 -11.96 -12.37 -6.56
C ASP A 34 -11.12 -11.14 -6.16
N TYR A 35 -11.73 -9.96 -6.05
CA TYR A 35 -11.02 -8.75 -5.64
C TYR A 35 -10.61 -8.81 -4.16
N LYS A 36 -11.51 -9.31 -3.31
CA LYS A 36 -11.22 -9.49 -1.89
C LYS A 36 -10.06 -10.47 -1.68
N LYS A 37 -10.08 -11.58 -2.42
CA LYS A 37 -8.98 -12.56 -2.40
C LYS A 37 -7.64 -11.94 -2.84
N GLN A 38 -7.65 -11.05 -3.83
CA GLN A 38 -6.42 -10.36 -4.26
C GLN A 38 -5.92 -9.36 -3.22
N SER A 39 -6.82 -8.60 -2.57
CA SER A 39 -6.45 -7.72 -1.45
C SER A 39 -5.79 -8.53 -0.33
N ASP A 40 -6.39 -9.64 0.10
CA ASP A 40 -5.83 -10.45 1.18
C ASP A 40 -4.43 -11.01 0.83
N GLN A 41 -4.19 -11.39 -0.44
CA GLN A 41 -2.87 -11.83 -0.90
C GLN A 41 -1.83 -10.71 -0.89
N ILE A 42 -2.24 -9.48 -1.24
CA ILE A 42 -1.36 -8.31 -1.25
C ILE A 42 -1.05 -7.89 0.19
N ASP A 43 -2.04 -7.90 1.09
CA ASP A 43 -1.86 -7.60 2.50
C ASP A 43 -0.86 -8.57 3.17
N ASP A 44 -1.00 -9.87 2.92
CA ASP A 44 -0.05 -10.88 3.42
C ASP A 44 1.39 -10.62 2.92
N LEU A 45 1.53 -10.31 1.62
CA LEU A 45 2.83 -9.98 1.04
C LEU A 45 3.41 -8.68 1.63
N ARG A 46 2.57 -7.66 1.80
CA ARG A 46 2.94 -6.39 2.44
C ARG A 46 3.47 -6.64 3.85
N LYS A 47 2.70 -7.32 4.70
CA LYS A 47 3.08 -7.63 6.08
C LYS A 47 4.40 -8.40 6.15
N TYR A 48 4.57 -9.39 5.28
CA TYR A 48 5.82 -10.13 5.16
C TYR A 48 6.99 -9.19 4.82
N LEU A 49 6.83 -8.30 3.83
CA LEU A 49 7.89 -7.40 3.40
C LEU A 49 8.22 -6.33 4.46
N LEU A 50 7.22 -5.76 5.14
CA LEU A 50 7.42 -4.82 6.26
C LEU A 50 8.27 -5.42 7.38
N GLY A 51 8.25 -6.75 7.56
CA GLY A 51 9.12 -7.47 8.48
C GLY A 51 10.62 -7.29 8.21
N PHE A 52 11.01 -6.90 7.00
CA PHE A 52 12.41 -6.66 6.59
C PHE A 52 12.82 -5.18 6.66
N ALA A 53 11.97 -4.28 7.17
CA ALA A 53 12.24 -2.84 7.15
C ALA A 53 13.61 -2.45 7.76
N SER A 54 14.06 -3.14 8.80
CA SER A 54 15.37 -2.89 9.41
C SER A 54 16.56 -3.27 8.52
N GLU A 55 16.43 -4.30 7.68
CA GLU A 55 17.47 -4.71 6.73
C GLU A 55 17.70 -3.65 5.65
N PHE A 56 16.68 -2.83 5.38
CA PHE A 56 16.73 -1.72 4.41
C PHE A 56 16.90 -0.35 5.06
N SER A 57 17.09 -0.27 6.39
CA SER A 57 17.12 0.99 7.14
C SER A 57 15.88 1.86 6.88
N ALA A 58 14.71 1.22 6.82
CA ALA A 58 13.40 1.79 6.51
C ALA A 58 12.42 1.61 7.67
N GLU A 59 12.92 1.57 8.91
CA GLU A 59 12.10 1.37 10.12
C GLU A 59 11.04 2.45 10.33
N TYR A 60 11.21 3.62 9.71
CA TYR A 60 10.21 4.69 9.73
C TYR A 60 8.91 4.32 9.01
N MET A 61 8.91 3.27 8.17
CA MET A 61 7.72 2.76 7.48
C MET A 61 6.86 1.85 8.36
N ILE A 62 7.34 1.49 9.55
CA ILE A 62 6.67 0.54 10.43
C ILE A 62 6.49 1.08 11.84
N GLU A 63 5.46 0.57 12.49
CA GLU A 63 5.19 0.77 13.91
C GLU A 63 4.92 -0.56 14.60
N LYS A 64 5.04 -0.56 15.93
CA LYS A 64 4.71 -1.73 16.75
C LYS A 64 3.40 -1.49 17.47
N PHE A 65 2.38 -2.25 17.13
CA PHE A 65 1.06 -2.18 17.74
C PHE A 65 0.66 -3.55 18.27
N HIS A 66 0.38 -3.65 19.58
CA HIS A 66 0.10 -4.92 20.28
C HIS A 66 1.10 -6.07 20.01
N GLY A 67 2.36 -5.74 19.73
CA GLY A 67 3.41 -6.72 19.43
C GLY A 67 3.49 -7.13 17.95
N GLU A 68 2.61 -6.61 17.11
CA GLU A 68 2.63 -6.78 15.66
C GLU A 68 3.33 -5.61 14.97
N ILE A 69 3.99 -5.90 13.85
CA ILE A 69 4.54 -4.88 12.95
C ILE A 69 3.41 -4.44 12.04
N ILE A 70 3.06 -3.17 12.12
CA ILE A 70 2.08 -2.52 11.25
C ILE A 70 2.76 -1.41 10.44
N MET A 71 2.08 -0.91 9.42
CA MET A 71 2.48 0.30 8.72
C MET A 71 2.49 1.49 9.69
N SER A 72 3.45 2.41 9.53
CA SER A 72 3.48 3.65 10.31
C SER A 72 2.40 4.64 9.89
N ASP A 73 1.99 5.49 10.82
CA ASP A 73 1.03 6.56 10.56
C ASP A 73 1.54 7.49 9.45
N GLU A 74 2.83 7.83 9.44
CA GLU A 74 3.46 8.66 8.41
C GLU A 74 3.31 8.06 7.00
N LEU A 75 3.53 6.75 6.86
CA LEU A 75 3.37 6.08 5.57
C LEU A 75 1.89 6.02 5.16
N SER A 76 1.00 5.75 6.12
CA SER A 76 -0.45 5.73 5.89
C SER A 76 -0.99 7.09 5.45
N GLU A 77 -0.56 8.18 6.09
CA GLU A 77 -0.95 9.55 5.72
C GLU A 77 -0.46 9.87 4.29
N SER A 78 0.78 9.52 3.96
CA SER A 78 1.33 9.74 2.61
C SER A 78 0.56 9.00 1.52
N LEU A 79 0.04 7.81 1.82
CA LEU A 79 -0.82 7.04 0.92
C LEU A 79 -2.17 7.73 0.74
N GLN A 80 -2.77 8.20 1.85
CA GLN A 80 -4.05 8.90 1.82
C GLN A 80 -3.97 10.17 0.97
N GLU A 81 -2.88 10.93 1.06
CA GLU A 81 -2.65 12.11 0.19
C GLU A 81 -2.65 11.73 -1.29
N VAL A 82 -1.92 10.67 -1.67
CA VAL A 82 -1.89 10.19 -3.07
C VAL A 82 -3.26 9.77 -3.55
N MET A 83 -4.03 9.06 -2.73
CA MET A 83 -5.40 8.63 -3.08
C MET A 83 -6.34 9.83 -3.22
N ASN A 84 -6.26 10.82 -2.33
CA ASN A 84 -7.05 12.04 -2.40
C ASN A 84 -6.74 12.85 -3.67
N ASP A 85 -5.46 12.98 -4.02
CA ASP A 85 -5.03 13.67 -5.24
C ASP A 85 -5.58 12.95 -6.49
N TYR A 86 -5.52 11.61 -6.51
CA TYR A 86 -6.08 10.81 -7.59
C TYR A 86 -7.61 10.97 -7.71
N ASP A 87 -8.34 10.89 -6.59
CA ASP A 87 -9.79 11.07 -6.56
C ASP A 87 -10.21 12.47 -7.00
N ASN A 88 -9.46 13.50 -6.60
CA ASN A 88 -9.71 14.87 -7.03
C ASN A 88 -9.46 15.05 -8.54
N GLU A 89 -8.34 14.56 -9.08
CA GLU A 89 -8.05 14.65 -10.52
C GLU A 89 -9.07 13.87 -11.37
N THR A 90 -9.46 12.67 -10.94
CA THR A 90 -10.48 11.88 -11.65
C THR A 90 -11.85 12.56 -11.62
N PHE A 91 -12.25 13.15 -10.49
CA PHE A 91 -13.47 13.94 -10.39
C PHE A 91 -13.51 15.11 -11.39
N TRP A 92 -12.42 15.89 -11.47
CA TRP A 92 -12.34 17.01 -12.42
C TRP A 92 -12.27 16.55 -13.87
N HIS A 93 -11.57 15.45 -14.14
CA HIS A 93 -11.54 14.83 -15.45
C HIS A 93 -12.95 14.48 -15.93
N ASP A 94 -13.73 13.80 -15.11
CA ASP A 94 -15.10 13.39 -15.45
C ASP A 94 -16.01 14.61 -15.68
N LEU A 95 -15.88 15.67 -14.88
CA LEU A 95 -16.65 16.92 -15.07
C LEU A 95 -16.32 17.67 -16.37
N TRP A 96 -15.07 17.63 -16.84
CA TRP A 96 -14.66 18.31 -18.08
C TRP A 96 -15.10 17.59 -19.36
N TYR A 97 -15.42 16.30 -19.27
CA TYR A 97 -15.90 15.49 -20.40
C TYR A 97 -17.42 15.24 -20.36
N ILE A 98 -18.16 15.99 -19.52
CA ILE A 98 -19.64 16.11 -19.53
C ILE A 98 -20.05 17.41 -20.22
#